data_AF-A0A2Z6PCN6-F1
#
_entry.id   AF-A0A2Z6PCN6-F1
#
_cell.length_a   1.000
_cell.length_b   1.000
_cell.length_c   1.000
_cell.angle_alpha   90.00
_cell.angle_beta   90.00
_cell.angle_gamma   90.00
#
_symmetry.space_group_name_H-M   'P 1'
#
loop_
_entity.id
_entity.type
_entity.pdbx_description
1 polymer ?
#
loop_
_entity_poly.entity_id
_entity_poly.type
_entity_poly.pdbx_seq_one_letter_code
_entity_poly.pdbx_strand_id
1 'polypeptide(L)'
;MQILSKTASNAVMETADPDITATCKDLGAVKKVFQLALLCTKRQPADRPTMHEVARVLGSLVPSITPPKQLTPLPASHPSAKVPCYMDEYANLKTPHLVNCPSMSTSDAQLFLKFGEVISQNSE
;
A
#
# COMPACT_ATOMS: atom_id res chain seq x y z
N MET A 1 13.03 0.88 -25.38
CA MET A 1 12.91 -0.17 -24.34
C MET A 1 14.10 -1.14 -24.42
N GLN A 2 15.34 -0.68 -24.21
CA GLN A 2 16.53 -1.56 -24.28
C GLN A 2 16.68 -2.49 -23.05
N ILE A 3 15.93 -2.22 -21.99
CA ILE A 3 16.02 -2.94 -20.71
C ILE A 3 15.38 -4.33 -20.79
N LEU A 4 14.28 -4.51 -21.56
CA LEU A 4 13.64 -5.82 -21.69
C LEU A 4 14.49 -6.84 -22.45
N SER A 5 15.41 -6.39 -23.30
CA SER A 5 16.29 -7.25 -24.12
C SER A 5 17.39 -7.92 -23.32
N LYS A 6 17.72 -7.40 -22.13
CA LYS A 6 18.74 -7.93 -21.22
C LYS A 6 18.08 -8.81 -20.15
N THR A 7 17.54 -9.96 -20.54
CA THR A 7 16.85 -10.87 -19.60
C THR A 7 17.77 -11.86 -18.87
N ALA A 8 19.09 -11.77 -19.08
CA ALA A 8 20.05 -12.48 -18.21
C ALA A 8 20.16 -11.71 -16.89
N SER A 9 19.85 -12.34 -15.76
CA SER A 9 19.74 -11.68 -14.43
C SER A 9 20.96 -10.88 -13.98
N ASN A 10 22.12 -11.03 -14.64
CA ASN A 10 23.33 -10.28 -14.36
C ASN A 10 23.42 -8.94 -15.13
N ALA A 11 22.85 -8.86 -16.33
CA ALA A 11 22.98 -7.69 -17.21
C ALA A 11 22.12 -6.49 -16.77
N VAL A 12 21.11 -6.74 -15.94
CA VAL A 12 20.21 -5.70 -15.40
C VAL A 12 20.90 -4.85 -14.34
N MET A 13 21.86 -5.41 -13.60
CA MET A 13 22.62 -4.69 -12.57
C MET A 13 23.53 -3.60 -13.15
N GLU A 14 23.87 -3.67 -14.44
CA GLU A 14 24.58 -2.58 -15.15
C GLU A 14 23.75 -1.29 -15.26
N THR A 15 22.43 -1.39 -15.08
CA THR A 15 21.51 -0.24 -15.08
C THR A 15 21.24 0.29 -13.67
N ALA A 16 21.83 -0.33 -12.64
CA ALA A 16 21.73 0.18 -11.29
C ALA A 16 22.45 1.51 -11.19
N ASP A 17 21.85 2.44 -10.45
CA ASP A 17 22.46 3.73 -10.18
C ASP A 17 23.82 3.55 -9.46
N PRO A 18 24.87 4.29 -9.87
CA PRO A 18 26.19 4.16 -9.26
C PRO A 18 26.19 4.34 -7.74
N ASP A 19 25.37 5.24 -7.21
CA ASP A 19 25.28 5.48 -5.76
C ASP A 19 24.68 4.28 -5.05
N ILE A 20 23.72 3.59 -5.66
CA ILE A 20 23.17 2.34 -5.13
C ILE A 20 24.28 1.28 -5.07
N THR A 21 25.07 1.13 -6.13
CA THR A 21 26.16 0.13 -6.15
C THR A 21 27.28 0.44 -5.16
N ALA A 22 27.51 1.72 -4.86
CA ALA A 22 28.52 2.16 -3.90
C ALA A 22 28.06 2.05 -2.43
N THR A 23 26.77 2.24 -2.16
CA THR A 23 26.24 2.38 -0.79
C THR A 23 25.49 1.14 -0.28
N CYS A 24 24.85 0.37 -1.16
CA CYS A 24 24.11 -0.82 -0.74
C CYS A 24 25.04 -2.00 -0.47
N LYS A 25 24.92 -2.56 0.73
CA LYS A 25 25.67 -3.77 1.13
C LYS A 25 25.10 -5.06 0.54
N ASP A 26 23.80 -5.09 0.26
CA ASP A 26 23.11 -6.24 -0.31
C ASP A 26 22.62 -5.95 -1.74
N LEU A 27 23.48 -6.19 -2.72
CA LEU A 27 23.10 -6.13 -4.13
C LEU A 27 22.12 -7.25 -4.52
N GLY A 28 21.98 -8.30 -3.70
CA GLY A 28 20.99 -9.36 -3.90
C GLY A 28 19.57 -8.84 -3.73
N ALA A 29 19.30 -8.01 -2.73
CA ALA A 29 18.03 -7.33 -2.56
C ALA A 29 17.73 -6.41 -3.76
N VAL A 30 18.72 -5.62 -4.20
CA VAL A 30 18.60 -4.74 -5.38
C VAL A 30 18.23 -5.55 -6.63
N LYS A 31 18.92 -6.67 -6.87
CA LYS A 31 18.64 -7.57 -7.99
C LYS A 31 17.21 -8.12 -7.96
N LYS A 32 16.70 -8.49 -6.78
CA LYS A 32 15.31 -8.97 -6.63
C LYS A 32 14.28 -7.88 -6.92
N VAL A 33 14.53 -6.63 -6.50
CA VAL A 33 13.67 -5.49 -6.84
C VAL A 33 13.65 -5.24 -8.34
N PHE A 34 14.80 -5.29 -9.00
CA PHE A 34 14.88 -5.18 -10.46
C PHE A 34 14.08 -6.28 -11.17
N GLN A 35 14.19 -7.53 -10.71
CA GLN A 35 13.40 -8.64 -11.25
C GLN A 35 11.90 -8.40 -11.09
N LEU A 36 11.46 -7.91 -9.92
CA LEU A 36 10.07 -7.57 -9.68
C LEU A 36 9.58 -6.44 -10.61
N ALA A 37 10.38 -5.38 -10.79
CA ALA A 37 10.06 -4.28 -11.70
C ALA A 37 9.91 -4.75 -13.17
N LEU A 38 10.76 -5.69 -13.62
CA LEU A 38 10.64 -6.29 -14.95
C LEU A 38 9.35 -7.10 -15.11
N LEU A 39 8.92 -7.83 -14.07
CA LEU A 39 7.64 -8.52 -14.09
C LEU A 39 6.46 -7.54 -14.14
N CYS A 40 6.50 -6.46 -13.37
CA CYS A 40 5.45 -5.42 -13.36
C CYS A 40 5.31 -4.70 -14.71
N THR A 41 6.36 -4.63 -15.52
CA THR A 41 6.40 -3.91 -16.80
C THR A 41 6.21 -4.81 -18.02
N LYS A 42 5.83 -6.08 -17.83
CA LYS A 42 5.48 -7.00 -18.91
C LYS A 42 4.42 -6.40 -19.83
N ARG A 43 4.59 -6.62 -21.14
CA ARG A 43 3.66 -6.11 -22.16
C ARG A 43 2.23 -6.64 -21.93
N GLN A 44 2.10 -7.94 -21.67
CA GLN A 44 0.81 -8.57 -21.42
C GLN A 44 0.36 -8.33 -19.98
N PRO A 45 -0.86 -7.82 -19.73
CA PRO A 45 -1.37 -7.60 -18.38
C PRO A 45 -1.43 -8.89 -17.55
N ALA A 46 -1.76 -10.03 -18.16
CA ALA A 46 -1.86 -11.32 -17.49
C ALA A 46 -0.52 -11.85 -16.95
N ASP A 47 0.61 -11.36 -17.47
CA ASP A 47 1.95 -11.74 -17.00
C ASP A 47 2.44 -10.86 -15.83
N ARG A 48 1.70 -9.80 -15.51
CA ARG A 48 2.06 -8.89 -14.42
C ARG A 48 1.57 -9.47 -13.10
N PRO A 49 2.36 -9.35 -12.02
CA PRO A 49 1.88 -9.69 -10.69
C PRO A 49 0.74 -8.75 -10.28
N THR A 50 -0.15 -9.24 -9.44
CA THR A 50 -1.14 -8.41 -8.76
C THR A 50 -0.44 -7.44 -7.80
N MET A 51 -1.05 -6.28 -7.53
CA MET A 51 -0.48 -5.32 -6.56
C MET A 51 -0.30 -5.93 -5.15
N HIS A 52 -1.15 -6.89 -4.77
CA HIS A 52 -1.01 -7.65 -3.53
C HIS A 52 0.28 -8.48 -3.51
N GLU A 53 0.60 -9.16 -4.61
CA GLU A 53 1.86 -9.89 -4.75
C GLU A 53 3.07 -8.96 -4.72
N VAL A 54 3.00 -7.81 -5.41
CA VAL A 54 4.06 -6.79 -5.39
C VAL A 54 4.32 -6.32 -3.96
N ALA A 55 3.28 -5.96 -3.21
CA ALA A 55 3.41 -5.50 -1.83
C ALA A 55 4.04 -6.56 -0.92
N ARG A 56 3.62 -7.83 -1.05
CA ARG A 56 4.19 -8.95 -0.27
C ARG A 56 5.67 -9.15 -0.55
N VAL A 57 6.07 -9.14 -1.83
CA VAL A 57 7.47 -9.33 -2.21
C VAL A 57 8.31 -8.16 -1.68
N LEU A 58 7.87 -6.92 -1.88
CA LEU A 58 8.58 -5.74 -1.34
C LEU A 58 8.70 -5.80 0.18
N GLY A 59 7.63 -6.16 0.90
CA GLY A 59 7.66 -6.33 2.35
C GLY A 59 8.66 -7.39 2.82
N SER A 60 8.85 -8.47 2.06
CA SER A 60 9.83 -9.51 2.38
C SER A 60 11.29 -9.10 2.16
N LEU A 61 11.53 -8.07 1.33
CA LEU A 61 12.87 -7.55 1.03
C LEU A 61 13.32 -6.48 2.02
N VAL A 62 12.39 -5.86 2.73
CA VAL A 62 12.70 -4.88 3.78
C VAL A 62 13.03 -5.65 5.07
N PRO A 63 14.25 -5.50 5.63
CA PRO A 63 14.55 -6.06 6.94
C PRO A 63 13.52 -5.57 7.96
N SER A 64 12.98 -6.47 8.75
CA SER A 64 12.07 -6.11 9.84
C SER A 64 12.81 -5.19 10.81
N ILE A 65 12.51 -3.88 10.77
CA ILE A 65 13.12 -2.87 11.68
C ILE A 65 12.50 -2.97 13.08
N THR A 66 11.58 -3.89 13.34
CA THR A 66 11.09 -4.09 14.71
C THR A 66 12.20 -4.67 15.58
N PRO A 67 12.71 -3.94 16.59
CA PRO A 67 13.51 -4.57 17.63
C PRO A 67 12.67 -5.67 18.28
N PRO A 68 13.27 -6.81 18.66
CA PRO A 68 12.55 -7.86 19.37
C PRO A 68 11.96 -7.23 20.63
N LYS A 69 10.63 -7.10 20.69
CA LYS A 69 9.93 -6.81 21.94
C LYS A 69 10.23 -7.99 22.85
N GLN A 70 11.21 -7.82 23.72
CA GLN A 70 11.41 -8.68 24.87
C GLN A 70 10.05 -8.78 25.58
N LEU A 71 9.47 -9.97 25.57
CA LEU A 71 8.29 -10.32 26.34
C LEU A 71 8.70 -10.30 27.82
N THR A 72 8.77 -9.10 28.37
CA THR A 72 8.81 -8.89 29.82
C THR A 72 7.36 -8.85 30.29
N PRO A 73 6.95 -9.67 31.29
CA PRO A 73 5.62 -9.57 31.85
C PRO A 73 5.44 -8.17 32.45
N LEU A 74 4.53 -7.39 31.89
CA LEU A 74 4.18 -6.05 32.38
C LEU A 74 3.42 -6.21 33.71
N PRO A 75 3.85 -5.60 34.83
CA PRO A 75 2.96 -5.40 35.97
C PRO A 75 1.89 -4.36 35.59
N ALA A 76 0.65 -4.66 35.95
CA ALA A 76 -0.52 -3.84 35.67
C ALA A 76 -0.40 -2.39 36.18
N SER A 77 -1.13 -1.49 35.49
CA SER A 77 -1.36 -0.05 35.76
C SER A 77 -0.13 0.85 35.56
N HIS A 78 -0.18 1.90 34.72
CA HIS A 78 -0.86 3.18 34.93
C HIS A 78 -1.25 3.85 33.57
N PRO A 79 -2.19 4.83 33.57
CA PRO A 79 -2.88 5.28 32.36
C PRO A 79 -2.06 6.34 31.62
N SER A 80 -1.58 6.00 30.42
CA SER A 80 -1.02 6.97 29.49
C SER A 80 -1.85 6.97 28.22
N ALA A 81 -2.26 8.18 27.83
CA ALA A 81 -3.27 8.54 26.84
C ALA A 81 -3.41 7.54 25.69
N LYS A 82 -4.54 6.82 25.67
CA LYS A 82 -4.95 6.06 24.49
C LYS A 82 -5.36 7.05 23.41
N VAL A 83 -4.51 7.27 22.42
CA VAL A 83 -4.99 7.68 21.10
C VAL A 83 -5.69 6.44 20.53
N PRO A 84 -7.03 6.46 20.34
CA PRO A 84 -7.72 5.31 19.79
C PRO A 84 -7.21 5.04 18.37
N CYS A 85 -6.88 3.79 18.07
CA CYS A 85 -6.67 3.35 16.70
C CYS A 85 -8.00 3.54 15.95
N TYR A 86 -7.97 4.13 14.75
CA TYR A 86 -9.13 4.43 13.91
C TYR A 86 -10.15 3.27 13.81
N MET A 87 -9.70 2.03 13.92
CA MET A 87 -10.54 0.83 13.87
C MET A 87 -11.31 0.53 15.16
N ASP A 88 -10.83 0.96 16.33
CA ASP A 88 -11.49 0.72 17.63
C ASP A 88 -12.73 1.60 17.84
N GLU A 89 -12.77 2.77 17.18
CA GLU A 89 -13.90 3.69 17.21
C GLU A 89 -15.13 3.09 16.50
N TYR A 90 -14.91 2.35 15.41
CA TYR A 90 -15.99 1.70 14.66
C TYR A 90 -16.52 0.43 15.34
N ALA A 91 -15.64 -0.33 16.00
CA ALA A 91 -16.01 -1.62 16.60
C ALA A 91 -16.83 -1.50 17.91
N ASN A 92 -16.82 -0.34 18.56
CA ASN A 92 -17.49 -0.11 19.84
C ASN A 92 -18.84 0.61 19.75
N LEU A 93 -19.37 0.91 18.56
CA LEU A 93 -20.74 1.44 18.42
C LEU A 93 -21.77 0.34 18.69
N LYS A 94 -22.01 0.07 19.97
CA LYS A 94 -23.07 -0.81 20.48
C LYS A 94 -24.17 0.02 21.11
N THR A 95 -24.79 0.91 20.33
CA THR A 95 -26.02 1.59 20.75
C THR A 95 -26.87 1.88 19.51
N PRO A 96 -27.99 1.17 19.28
CA PRO A 96 -28.73 1.25 18.01
C PRO A 96 -29.53 2.54 17.76
N HIS A 97 -29.48 3.56 18.63
CA HIS A 97 -30.49 4.63 18.60
C HIS A 97 -30.00 6.07 18.84
N LEU A 98 -28.70 6.38 18.74
CA LEU A 98 -28.26 7.77 18.83
C LEU A 98 -27.16 8.14 17.82
N VAL A 99 -27.41 7.85 16.55
CA VAL A 99 -26.82 8.61 15.45
C VAL A 99 -27.90 9.50 14.87
N ASN A 100 -28.19 10.62 15.56
CA ASN A 100 -28.82 11.75 14.89
C ASN A 100 -27.77 12.41 13.99
N CYS A 101 -27.42 11.72 12.90
CA CYS A 101 -26.95 12.39 11.70
C CYS A 101 -28.19 13.06 11.12
N PRO A 102 -28.21 14.38 10.87
CA PRO A 102 -29.18 14.92 9.93
C PRO A 102 -28.88 14.24 8.60
N SER A 103 -29.71 13.26 8.28
CA SER A 103 -29.67 12.45 7.07
C SER A 103 -29.43 13.31 5.86
N MET A 104 -28.27 13.15 5.23
CA MET A 104 -28.21 13.02 3.79
C MET A 104 -27.84 11.58 3.50
N SER A 105 -28.73 10.66 3.91
CA SER A 105 -28.81 9.33 3.30
C SER A 105 -29.34 9.51 1.89
N THR A 106 -28.54 10.09 1.01
CA THR A 106 -28.84 10.12 -0.41
C THR A 106 -28.49 8.73 -0.93
N SER A 107 -29.50 7.89 -1.11
CA SER A 107 -29.40 6.66 -1.89
C SER A 107 -28.61 6.94 -3.18
N ASP A 108 -27.78 5.99 -3.65
CA ASP A 108 -26.95 6.15 -4.85
C ASP A 108 -27.70 6.79 -6.04
N ALA A 109 -29.00 6.51 -6.18
CA ALA A 109 -29.86 7.11 -7.19
C ALA A 109 -29.88 8.65 -7.17
N GLN A 110 -29.85 9.28 -6.00
CA GLN A 110 -29.79 10.74 -5.88
C GLN A 110 -28.41 11.30 -6.25
N LEU A 111 -27.36 10.54 -5.99
CA LEU A 111 -26.00 10.93 -6.36
C LEU A 111 -25.86 10.93 -7.89
N PHE A 112 -26.42 9.93 -8.57
CA PHE A 112 -26.47 9.88 -10.04
C PHE A 112 -27.22 11.06 -10.66
N LEU A 113 -28.38 11.43 -10.11
CA LEU A 113 -29.14 12.60 -10.58
C LEU A 113 -28.35 13.90 -10.38
N LYS A 114 -27.69 14.05 -9.22
CA LYS A 114 -26.88 15.24 -8.91
C LYS A 114 -25.66 15.36 -9.83
N PHE A 115 -25.01 14.24 -10.14
CA PHE A 115 -23.91 14.22 -11.10
C PHE A 115 -24.37 14.57 -12.52
N GLY A 116 -25.52 14.04 -12.98
CA GLY A 116 -26.08 14.38 -14.28
C GLY A 116 -26.41 15.87 -14.43
N GLU A 117 -26.98 16.48 -13.38
CA GLU A 117 -27.28 17.92 -13.31
C GLU A 117 -26.01 18.77 -13.44
N VAL A 118 -24.93 18.41 -12.74
CA VAL A 118 -23.65 19.14 -12.77
C VAL A 118 -23.00 19.06 -14.15
N ILE A 119 -23.06 17.91 -14.82
CA ILE A 119 -22.52 17.75 -16.18
C ILE A 119 -23.32 18.63 -17.16
N SER A 120 -24.64 18.67 -17.02
CA SER A 120 -25.51 19.47 -17.89
C SER A 120 -25.30 20.98 -17.73
N GLN A 121 -24.94 21.47 -16.54
CA GLN A 121 -24.65 22.90 -16.33
C GLN A 121 -23.28 23.33 -16.83
N ASN A 122 -22.38 22.38 -17.10
CA ASN A 122 -20.99 22.66 -17.45
C ASN A 122 -20.67 22.39 -18.92
N SER A 123 -21.71 22.23 -19.76
CA SER A 123 -21.60 21.91 -21.19
C SER A 123 -22.14 23.00 -22.13
N GLU A 124 -22.02 24.28 -21.75
CA GLU A 124 -22.13 25.38 -22.72
C GLU A 124 -20.75 25.74 -23.29
#